data_AF-A0A6N1MJ20-F1
#
_entry.id   AF-A0A6N1MJ20-F1
#
_cell.length_a   1.000
_cell.length_b   1.000
_cell.length_c   1.000
_cell.angle_alpha   90.00
_cell.angle_beta   90.00
_cell.angle_gamma   90.00
#
_symmetry.space_group_name_H-M   'P 1'
#
loop_
_entity.id
_entity.type
_entity.pdbx_description
1 polymer ?
#
loop_
_entity_poly.entity_id
_entity_poly.type
_entity_poly.pdbx_seq_one_letter_code
_entity_poly.pdbx_strand_id
1 'polypeptide(L)'
;MTSYSIAEYKKMVKATRPKGRSKRPKVKGEKVPNEFEAKLARELKTLKIEFEQEFEFHPKRKWRADFHLVGKKILVEVEGAIWSGGRHTRGKGYIGDMEKYNAATMMGFQVLRFSTDQVKSGLAIQQIEKMVGE
;
A
#
# COMPACT_ATOMS: atom_id res chain seq x y z
N MET A 1 -53.31 21.45 -8.96
CA MET A 1 -51.93 20.96 -8.89
C MET A 1 -51.00 22.12 -9.23
N THR A 2 -50.32 22.67 -8.23
CA THR A 2 -49.31 23.71 -8.43
C THR A 2 -48.08 23.07 -9.08
N SER A 3 -47.77 23.46 -10.32
CA SER A 3 -46.56 23.02 -11.00
C SER A 3 -45.45 24.03 -10.73
N TYR A 4 -44.32 23.55 -10.23
CA TYR A 4 -43.12 24.37 -10.07
C TYR A 4 -42.43 24.49 -11.43
N SER A 5 -41.93 25.68 -11.76
CA SER A 5 -41.06 25.83 -12.92
C SER A 5 -39.77 25.01 -12.72
N ILE A 6 -39.15 24.58 -13.82
CA ILE A 6 -37.87 23.84 -13.78
C ILE A 6 -36.79 24.62 -13.00
N ALA A 7 -36.84 25.95 -13.04
CA ALA A 7 -35.92 26.80 -12.30
C ALA A 7 -36.17 26.76 -10.79
N GLU A 8 -37.42 26.77 -10.36
CA GLU A 8 -37.82 26.67 -8.95
C GLU A 8 -37.52 25.28 -8.40
N TYR A 9 -37.82 24.22 -9.17
CA TYR A 9 -37.46 22.85 -8.83
C TYR A 9 -35.94 22.70 -8.64
N LYS A 10 -35.13 23.24 -9.57
CA LYS A 10 -33.66 23.22 -9.46
C LYS A 10 -33.14 23.98 -8.24
N LYS A 11 -33.78 25.09 -7.84
CA LYS A 11 -33.42 25.83 -6.61
C LYS A 11 -33.76 25.04 -5.34
N MET A 12 -34.94 24.42 -5.29
CA MET A 12 -35.33 23.55 -4.17
C MET A 12 -34.37 22.36 -3.99
N VAL A 13 -33.95 21.71 -5.08
CA VAL A 13 -33.01 20.58 -5.05
C VAL A 13 -31.58 21.02 -4.69
N LYS A 14 -31.14 22.23 -5.09
CA LYS A 14 -29.83 22.77 -4.67
C LYS A 14 -29.79 23.10 -3.18
N ALA A 15 -30.90 23.59 -2.61
CA ALA A 15 -31.00 23.95 -1.20
C ALA A 15 -30.98 22.72 -0.25
N THR A 16 -31.36 21.54 -0.75
CA THR A 16 -31.41 20.28 0.00
C THR A 16 -30.15 19.41 -0.14
N ARG A 17 -29.14 19.82 -0.93
CA ARG A 17 -27.87 19.09 -0.99
C ARG A 17 -27.11 19.26 0.33
N PRO A 18 -26.69 18.17 1.00
CA PRO A 18 -25.84 18.28 2.17
C PRO A 18 -24.55 19.03 1.78
N LYS A 19 -24.19 20.07 2.55
CA LYS A 19 -22.92 20.80 2.39
C LYS A 19 -21.79 19.77 2.39
N GLY A 20 -21.02 19.74 1.31
CA GLY A 20 -19.93 18.78 1.12
C GLY A 20 -19.03 18.72 2.35
N ARG A 21 -18.73 17.50 2.81
CA ARG A 21 -17.78 17.23 3.91
C ARG A 21 -16.52 18.07 3.70
N SER A 22 -16.10 18.81 4.73
CA SER A 22 -14.86 19.59 4.66
C SER A 22 -13.70 18.65 4.30
N LYS A 23 -12.94 18.98 3.25
CA LYS A 23 -11.67 18.32 2.99
C LYS A 23 -10.74 18.71 4.13
N ARG A 24 -10.58 17.85 5.14
CA ARG A 24 -9.51 18.02 6.14
C ARG A 24 -8.19 18.15 5.36
N PRO A 25 -7.36 19.16 5.65
CA PRO A 25 -6.06 19.28 5.01
C PRO A 25 -5.27 18.00 5.33
N LYS A 26 -4.81 17.30 4.30
CA LYS A 26 -3.82 16.23 4.47
C LYS A 26 -2.54 16.90 4.92
N VAL A 27 -2.25 16.85 6.21
CA VAL A 27 -0.89 17.09 6.71
C VAL A 27 -0.01 16.10 5.96
N LYS A 28 0.89 16.59 5.11
CA LYS A 28 2.00 15.80 4.58
C LYS A 28 2.93 15.54 5.77
N GLY A 29 2.58 14.56 6.60
CA GLY A 29 3.50 14.02 7.58
C GLY A 29 4.63 13.34 6.81
N GLU A 30 5.86 13.57 7.26
CA GLU A 30 6.94 12.62 6.99
C GLU A 30 6.41 11.22 7.29
N LYS A 31 6.58 10.29 6.35
CA LYS A 31 6.07 8.93 6.44
C LYS A 31 6.86 8.27 7.58
N VAL A 32 6.35 8.36 8.81
CA VAL A 32 6.90 7.61 9.95
C VAL A 32 6.91 6.16 9.48
N PRO A 33 8.08 5.49 9.45
CA PRO A 33 8.16 4.09 9.06
C PRO A 33 7.12 3.33 9.86
N ASN A 34 6.30 2.54 9.18
CA ASN A 34 5.32 1.70 9.86
C ASN A 34 6.08 0.88 10.90
N GLU A 35 5.60 0.81 12.15
CA GLU A 35 6.31 0.12 13.25
C GLU A 35 6.77 -1.29 12.84
N PHE A 36 5.96 -1.95 12.01
CA PHE A 36 6.23 -3.27 11.45
C PHE A 36 7.32 -3.28 10.38
N GLU A 37 7.41 -2.28 9.50
CA GLU A 37 8.55 -2.13 8.58
C GLU A 37 9.85 -1.96 9.38
N ALA A 38 9.84 -1.10 10.40
CA ALA A 38 10.99 -0.91 11.27
C ALA A 38 11.36 -2.18 12.07
N LYS A 39 10.37 -2.98 12.48
CA LYS A 39 10.61 -4.30 13.08
C LYS A 39 11.29 -5.24 12.08
N LEU A 40 10.73 -5.40 10.89
CA LEU A 40 11.29 -6.31 9.87
C LEU A 40 12.70 -5.87 9.45
N ALA A 41 12.93 -4.57 9.29
CA ALA A 41 14.25 -4.01 9.00
C ALA A 41 15.28 -4.37 10.09
N ARG A 42 14.89 -4.36 11.37
CA ARG A 42 15.78 -4.80 12.47
C ARG A 42 16.06 -6.29 12.39
N GLU A 43 15.06 -7.11 12.09
CA GLU A 43 15.22 -8.56 11.98
C GLU A 43 16.13 -8.96 10.81
N LEU A 44 15.96 -8.33 9.64
CA LEU A 44 16.83 -8.52 8.49
C LEU A 44 18.29 -8.14 8.81
N LYS A 45 18.51 -7.04 9.53
CA LYS A 45 19.84 -6.64 10.02
C LYS A 45 20.45 -7.67 10.97
N THR A 46 19.66 -8.22 11.89
CA THR A 46 20.13 -9.26 12.82
C THR A 46 20.59 -10.50 12.08
N LEU A 47 19.88 -10.89 11.01
CA LEU A 47 20.25 -12.02 10.15
C LEU A 47 21.34 -11.66 9.11
N LYS A 48 21.86 -10.43 9.13
CA LYS A 48 22.87 -9.92 8.16
C LYS A 48 22.42 -10.06 6.70
N ILE A 49 21.11 -9.98 6.47
CA ILE A 49 20.55 -9.93 5.12
C ILE A 49 20.61 -8.47 4.68
N GLU A 50 21.33 -8.19 3.58
CA GLU A 50 21.40 -6.85 3.01
C GLU A 50 20.09 -6.50 2.30
N PHE A 51 19.59 -5.28 2.52
CA PHE A 51 18.35 -4.81 1.91
C PHE A 51 18.35 -3.29 1.66
N GLU A 52 17.57 -2.87 0.68
CA GLU A 52 17.22 -1.49 0.40
C GLU A 52 15.75 -1.24 0.76
N GLN A 53 15.44 -0.09 1.35
CA GLN A 53 14.05 0.31 1.65
C GLN A 53 13.49 1.22 0.56
N GLU A 54 12.17 1.17 0.33
CA GLU A 54 11.48 2.03 -0.66
C GLU A 54 12.10 1.92 -2.07
N PHE A 55 12.53 0.70 -2.44
CA PHE A 55 13.26 0.42 -3.66
C PHE A 55 12.39 0.63 -4.89
N GLU A 56 12.78 1.57 -5.75
CA GLU A 56 12.11 1.85 -7.02
C GLU A 56 12.49 0.81 -8.08
N PHE A 57 11.66 -0.24 -8.21
CA PHE A 57 11.94 -1.33 -9.14
C PHE A 57 11.48 -1.04 -10.57
N HIS A 58 10.53 -0.12 -10.77
CA HIS A 58 9.93 0.13 -12.09
C HIS A 58 10.26 1.53 -12.63
N PRO A 59 11.03 1.66 -13.74
CA PRO A 59 11.59 2.94 -14.19
C PRO A 59 10.54 3.96 -14.68
N LYS A 60 9.44 3.49 -15.29
CA LYS A 60 8.36 4.37 -15.80
C LYS A 60 7.30 4.72 -14.75
N ARG A 61 6.74 3.70 -14.09
CA ARG A 61 5.65 3.87 -13.11
C ARG A 61 6.13 4.35 -11.74
N LYS A 62 7.44 4.28 -11.48
CA LYS A 62 8.09 4.66 -10.21
C LYS A 62 7.47 3.91 -9.02
N TRP A 63 7.12 2.66 -9.23
CA TRP A 63 6.64 1.80 -8.16
C TRP A 63 7.79 1.44 -7.25
N ARG A 64 7.49 1.47 -5.94
CA ARG A 64 8.43 1.15 -4.88
C ARG A 64 7.94 -0.04 -4.10
N ALA A 65 8.86 -0.93 -3.75
CA ALA A 65 8.64 -1.95 -2.74
C ALA A 65 9.17 -1.48 -1.40
N ASP A 66 8.55 -1.92 -0.30
CA ASP A 66 9.01 -1.55 1.04
C ASP A 66 10.44 -2.03 1.27
N PHE A 67 10.78 -3.24 0.80
CA PHE A 67 12.14 -3.77 0.82
C PHE A 67 12.53 -4.46 -0.50
N HIS A 68 13.80 -4.36 -0.83
CA HIS A 68 14.48 -5.18 -1.83
C HIS A 68 15.68 -5.86 -1.19
N LEU A 69 15.82 -7.18 -1.35
CA LEU A 69 16.98 -7.90 -0.83
C LEU A 69 18.15 -7.74 -1.82
N VAL A 70 19.25 -7.13 -1.37
CA VAL A 70 20.38 -6.78 -2.24
C VAL A 70 20.99 -8.04 -2.85
N GLY A 71 21.30 -7.96 -4.14
CA GLY A 71 21.86 -9.09 -4.89
C GLY A 71 20.87 -10.21 -5.21
N LYS A 72 19.59 -10.08 -4.81
CA LYS A 72 18.54 -11.07 -5.07
C LYS A 72 17.36 -10.41 -5.76
N LYS A 73 16.71 -11.09 -6.70
CA LYS A 73 15.48 -10.58 -7.33
C LYS A 73 14.26 -10.78 -6.43
N ILE A 74 14.33 -10.35 -5.17
CA ILE A 74 13.26 -10.48 -4.18
C ILE A 74 12.84 -9.09 -3.70
N LEU A 75 11.52 -8.85 -3.75
CA LEU A 75 10.85 -7.68 -3.18
C LEU A 75 9.97 -8.12 -2.03
N VAL A 76 9.93 -7.34 -0.95
CA VAL A 76 9.07 -7.58 0.21
C VAL A 76 8.17 -6.37 0.46
N GLU A 77 6.89 -6.64 0.69
CA GLU A 77 5.86 -5.63 1.01
C GLU A 77 5.20 -5.97 2.34
N VAL A 78 4.98 -4.94 3.17
CA VAL A 78 4.29 -5.02 4.46
C VAL A 78 2.91 -4.38 4.32
N GLU A 79 1.91 -5.23 4.09
CA GLU A 79 0.52 -4.86 3.86
C GLU A 79 -0.17 -4.49 5.18
N GLY A 80 -0.28 -3.18 5.41
CA GLY A 80 -1.01 -2.61 6.53
C GLY A 80 -2.51 -2.44 6.28
N ALA A 81 -3.28 -2.40 7.36
CA ALA A 81 -4.69 -2.00 7.34
C ALA A 81 -5.58 -2.79 6.36
N ILE A 82 -5.27 -4.07 6.13
CA ILE A 82 -5.99 -4.98 5.22
C ILE A 82 -7.48 -5.14 5.59
N TRP A 83 -7.88 -4.87 6.83
CA TRP A 83 -9.28 -4.94 7.29
C TRP A 83 -10.01 -3.59 7.30
N SER A 84 -9.31 -2.48 7.01
CA SER A 84 -9.81 -1.12 7.27
C SER A 84 -10.74 -0.54 6.19
N GLY A 85 -11.08 -1.30 5.14
CA GLY A 85 -11.83 -0.74 3.99
C GLY A 85 -11.08 0.36 3.23
N GLY A 86 -9.75 0.41 3.39
CA GLY A 86 -8.84 1.41 2.82
C GLY A 86 -8.52 1.22 1.33
N ARG A 87 -7.46 1.88 0.84
CA ARG A 87 -7.03 1.81 -0.57
C ARG A 87 -6.89 0.37 -1.05
N HIS A 88 -6.20 -0.46 -0.26
CA HIS A 88 -5.83 -1.82 -0.63
C HIS A 88 -7.02 -2.79 -0.73
N THR A 89 -8.15 -2.50 -0.09
CA THR A 89 -9.36 -3.33 -0.18
C THR A 89 -10.42 -2.79 -1.13
N ARG A 90 -10.32 -1.53 -1.54
CA ARG A 90 -11.21 -0.97 -2.56
C ARG A 90 -10.79 -1.46 -3.94
N GLY A 91 -11.75 -1.85 -4.77
CA GLY A 91 -11.49 -2.46 -6.09
C GLY A 91 -10.48 -1.69 -6.96
N LYS A 92 -10.55 -0.35 -6.99
CA LYS A 92 -9.57 0.46 -7.76
C LYS A 92 -8.14 0.33 -7.23
N GLY A 93 -7.94 0.33 -5.91
CA GLY A 93 -6.62 0.19 -5.33
C GLY A 93 -6.09 -1.22 -5.50
N TYR A 94 -6.95 -2.22 -5.26
CA TYR A 94 -6.64 -3.63 -5.47
C TYR A 94 -6.19 -3.93 -6.91
N ILE A 95 -6.91 -3.43 -7.93
CA ILE A 95 -6.50 -3.58 -9.34
C ILE A 95 -5.13 -2.93 -9.60
N GLY A 96 -4.86 -1.76 -9.00
CA GLY A 96 -3.56 -1.11 -9.13
C GLY A 96 -2.42 -1.89 -8.48
N ASP A 97 -2.70 -2.54 -7.35
CA ASP A 97 -1.73 -3.42 -6.68
C ASP A 97 -1.49 -4.69 -7.51
N MET A 98 -2.52 -5.26 -8.15
CA MET A 98 -2.35 -6.36 -9.11
C MET A 98 -1.43 -5.96 -10.29
N GLU A 99 -1.64 -4.77 -10.87
CA GLU A 99 -0.80 -4.25 -11.96
C GLU A 99 0.66 -4.12 -11.51
N LYS A 100 0.88 -3.56 -10.31
CA LYS A 100 2.21 -3.41 -9.70
C LYS A 100 2.93 -4.75 -9.55
N TYR A 101 2.26 -5.73 -8.94
CA TYR A 101 2.88 -7.02 -8.63
C TYR A 101 3.11 -7.87 -9.87
N ASN A 102 2.17 -7.87 -10.83
CA ASN A 102 2.38 -8.56 -12.10
C ASN A 102 3.58 -7.98 -12.86
N ALA A 103 3.72 -6.65 -12.88
CA ALA A 103 4.87 -6.02 -13.51
C ALA A 103 6.20 -6.38 -12.81
N ALA A 104 6.22 -6.41 -11.48
CA ALA A 104 7.39 -6.87 -10.74
C ALA A 104 7.78 -8.30 -11.14
N THR A 105 6.81 -9.22 -11.19
CA THR A 105 7.03 -10.61 -11.64
C THR A 105 7.52 -10.69 -13.08
N MET A 106 6.94 -9.92 -14.00
CA MET A 106 7.39 -9.86 -15.40
C MET A 106 8.82 -9.31 -15.55
N MET A 107 9.28 -8.49 -14.59
CA MET A 107 10.66 -8.01 -14.52
C MET A 107 11.62 -9.00 -13.83
N GLY A 108 11.15 -10.21 -13.52
CA GLY A 108 11.91 -11.29 -12.91
C GLY A 108 12.01 -11.20 -11.39
N PHE A 109 11.25 -10.32 -10.73
CA PHE A 109 11.21 -10.26 -9.27
C PHE A 109 10.23 -11.28 -8.69
N GLN A 110 10.66 -11.96 -7.64
CA GLN A 110 9.78 -12.64 -6.71
C GLN A 110 9.27 -11.61 -5.70
N VAL A 111 7.96 -11.60 -5.47
CA VAL A 111 7.31 -10.64 -4.55
C VAL A 111 6.72 -11.41 -3.37
N LEU A 112 7.21 -11.10 -2.16
CA LEU A 112 6.64 -11.59 -0.91
C LEU A 112 5.79 -10.50 -0.27
N ARG A 113 4.58 -10.84 0.13
CA ARG A 113 3.62 -9.91 0.73
C ARG A 113 3.23 -10.42 2.10
N PHE A 114 3.47 -9.61 3.13
CA PHE A 114 3.19 -9.97 4.51
C PHE A 114 2.21 -8.98 5.13
N SER A 115 1.25 -9.48 5.90
CA SER A 115 0.47 -8.59 6.77
C SER A 115 1.31 -8.12 7.96
N THR A 116 0.89 -7.03 8.60
CA THR A 116 1.49 -6.56 9.85
C THR A 116 1.49 -7.63 10.94
N ASP A 117 0.49 -8.50 10.98
CA ASP A 117 0.40 -9.61 11.94
C ASP A 117 1.44 -10.70 11.67
N GLN A 118 1.72 -11.00 10.39
CA GLN A 118 2.76 -11.96 10.00
C GLN A 118 4.17 -11.42 10.27
N VAL A 119 4.37 -10.10 10.14
CA VAL A 119 5.61 -9.45 10.60
C VAL A 119 5.70 -9.51 12.11
N LYS A 120 4.63 -9.21 12.83
CA LYS A 120 4.59 -9.25 14.30
C LYS A 120 4.90 -10.63 14.86
N SER A 121 4.35 -11.69 14.26
CA SER A 121 4.55 -13.07 14.70
C SER A 121 5.93 -13.65 14.36
N GLY A 122 6.71 -12.98 13.51
CA GLY A 122 8.00 -13.47 13.03
C GLY A 122 7.90 -14.42 11.82
N LEU A 123 6.69 -14.69 11.32
CA LEU A 123 6.51 -15.53 10.12
C LEU A 123 7.21 -14.91 8.90
N ALA A 124 7.15 -13.59 8.76
CA ALA A 124 7.76 -12.89 7.63
C ALA A 124 9.28 -13.15 7.55
N ILE A 125 9.99 -12.96 8.66
CA ILE A 125 11.45 -13.16 8.68
C ILE A 125 11.83 -14.63 8.49
N GLN A 126 11.07 -15.58 9.06
CA GLN A 126 11.32 -17.01 8.88
C GLN A 126 11.23 -17.44 7.41
N GLN A 127 10.22 -16.93 6.69
CA GLN A 127 10.07 -17.25 5.27
C GLN A 127 11.14 -16.59 4.41
N ILE A 128 11.52 -15.34 4.73
CA ILE A 128 12.60 -14.64 4.03
C ILE A 128 13.94 -15.37 4.25
N GLU A 129 14.25 -15.75 5.48
CA GLU A 129 15.47 -16.49 5.82
C GLU A 129 15.54 -17.81 5.06
N LYS A 130 14.45 -18.59 5.06
CA LYS A 130 14.38 -19.84 4.30
C LYS A 130 14.64 -19.62 2.81
N MET A 131 14.06 -18.58 2.23
CA MET A 131 14.21 -18.27 0.81
C MET A 131 15.60 -17.74 0.45
N VAL A 132 16.32 -17.13 1.39
CA VAL A 132 17.67 -16.58 1.20
C VAL A 132 18.76 -17.63 1.45
N GLY A 133 18.48 -18.62 2.32
CA GLY A 133 19.38 -19.71 2.66
C GLY A 133 19.37 -20.88 1.67
N GLU A 134 18.42 -20.92 0.74
CA GLU A 134 18.41 -21.79 -0.45
C GLU A 134 19.20 -21.15 -1.60
#